data_AF-A0A835LAN7-F1
#
_entry.id   AF-A0A835LAN7-F1
#
_cell.length_a   1.000
_cell.length_b   1.000
_cell.length_c   1.000
_cell.angle_alpha   90.00
_cell.angle_beta   90.00
_cell.angle_gamma   90.00
#
_symmetry.space_group_name_H-M   'P 1'
#
loop_
_entity.id
_entity.type
_entity.pdbx_description
1 polymer ?
#
loop_
_entity_poly.entity_id
_entity_poly.type
_entity_poly.pdbx_seq_one_letter_code
_entity_poly.pdbx_strand_id
1 'polypeptide(L)'
;MAVAFPILGLSLWATPYRRGYDVNDMSIRLPYKDQLISVSALAGAGFGFIVCTILLVEIVRDKQGKGVGEKFLSGSVMPGWVWESYRSIGVFAFGASCQQLTSDFAKYVIGRLRPHFIDVCVPYPTANSSANRLGYINDYTCAGSDPAKIAEARLSFPSSHASFSMYCAVFFIFYIQVKGKWRGSKLLRHAVQYAVLIAAWFIGLSRVQDHMHHWSDVAAGFLIGATFASLFIYVLKPKKYGLPETWEEPQVPTNTLPRAVLSSIASTR
;
A
#
# COMPACT_ATOMS: atom_id res chain seq x y z
N MET A 1 3.90 1.96 -13.54
CA MET A 1 5.17 2.13 -14.28
C MET A 1 6.01 3.27 -13.69
N ALA A 2 5.51 4.52 -13.60
CA ALA A 2 6.30 5.67 -13.13
C ALA A 2 6.91 5.53 -11.71
N VAL A 3 6.30 4.76 -10.82
CA VAL A 3 6.74 4.59 -9.41
C VAL A 3 7.70 3.41 -9.23
N ALA A 4 7.73 2.47 -10.17
CA ALA A 4 8.62 1.30 -10.09
C ALA A 4 10.08 1.65 -10.41
N PHE A 5 10.30 2.61 -11.32
CA PHE A 5 11.62 3.12 -11.67
C PHE A 5 12.39 3.74 -10.49
N PRO A 6 11.79 4.63 -9.67
CA PRO A 6 12.48 5.15 -8.50
C PRO A 6 12.73 4.10 -7.42
N ILE A 7 11.85 3.08 -7.25
CA ILE A 7 12.11 1.97 -6.33
C ILE A 7 13.36 1.22 -6.79
N LEU A 8 13.39 0.85 -8.08
CA LEU A 8 14.51 0.13 -8.67
C LEU A 8 15.81 0.95 -8.59
N GLY A 9 15.75 2.24 -8.93
CA GLY A 9 16.90 3.15 -8.85
C GLY A 9 17.45 3.27 -7.42
N LEU A 10 16.57 3.38 -6.42
CA LEU A 10 16.98 3.42 -5.02
C LEU A 10 17.61 2.09 -4.59
N SER A 11 17.05 0.95 -5.02
CA SER A 11 17.62 -0.37 -4.71
C SER A 11 18.99 -0.64 -5.36
N LEU A 12 19.20 -0.14 -6.58
CA LEU A 12 20.42 -0.40 -7.35
C LEU A 12 21.54 0.57 -6.99
N TRP A 13 21.23 1.84 -6.75
CA TRP A 13 22.24 2.91 -6.69
C TRP A 13 22.37 3.57 -5.31
N ALA A 14 21.38 3.43 -4.42
CA ALA A 14 21.50 3.99 -3.09
C ALA A 14 22.36 3.07 -2.22
N THR A 15 23.26 3.67 -1.45
CA THR A 15 23.95 2.99 -0.35
C THR A 15 23.29 3.40 0.95
N PRO A 16 22.99 2.45 1.86
CA PRO A 16 22.39 2.80 3.14
C PRO A 16 23.34 3.68 3.96
N TYR A 17 22.78 4.65 4.68
CA TYR A 17 23.52 5.45 5.63
C TYR A 17 24.26 4.54 6.62
N ARG A 18 25.59 4.68 6.69
CA ARG A 18 26.43 3.89 7.60
C ARG A 18 26.46 4.56 8.96
N ARG A 19 25.56 4.12 9.84
CA ARG A 19 25.55 4.54 11.23
C ARG A 19 26.58 3.72 12.04
N GLY A 20 27.22 4.38 13.00
CA GLY A 20 27.99 3.75 14.07
C GLY A 20 27.13 2.90 15.00
N TYR A 21 27.78 2.22 15.96
CA TYR A 21 27.10 1.41 16.97
C TYR A 21 27.66 1.69 18.36
N ASP A 22 26.84 1.44 19.38
CA ASP A 22 27.27 1.48 20.76
C ASP A 22 27.71 0.07 21.18
N VAL A 23 28.91 -0.02 21.77
CA VAL A 23 29.49 -1.28 22.21
C VAL A 23 28.59 -1.97 23.24
N ASN A 24 27.87 -1.22 24.08
CA ASN A 24 27.04 -1.80 25.14
C ASN A 24 25.56 -2.01 24.73
N ASP A 25 25.23 -1.80 23.45
CA ASP A 25 23.85 -1.97 22.97
C ASP A 25 23.47 -3.45 22.87
N MET A 26 22.64 -3.91 23.82
CA MET A 26 22.11 -5.27 23.85
C MET A 26 21.01 -5.51 22.80
N SER A 27 20.39 -4.46 22.26
CA SER A 27 19.28 -4.60 21.31
C SER A 27 19.71 -5.13 19.94
N ILE A 28 21.00 -4.96 19.58
CA ILE A 28 21.60 -5.37 18.30
C ILE A 28 22.43 -6.67 18.38
N ARG A 29 22.35 -7.38 19.51
CA ARG A 29 23.15 -8.57 19.84
C ARG A 29 22.36 -9.88 19.85
N LEU A 30 21.15 -9.90 19.29
CA LEU A 30 20.36 -11.12 19.18
C LEU A 30 20.94 -12.05 18.09
N PRO A 31 20.76 -13.37 18.20
CA PRO A 31 21.23 -14.30 17.17
C PRO A 31 20.42 -14.14 15.89
N TYR A 32 21.07 -14.32 14.74
CA TYR A 32 20.41 -14.39 13.45
C TYR A 32 19.46 -15.58 13.38
N LYS A 33 18.27 -15.35 12.82
CA LYS A 33 17.28 -16.37 12.51
C LYS A 33 16.83 -16.18 11.07
N ASP A 34 16.49 -17.26 10.39
CA ASP A 34 15.86 -17.13 9.08
C ASP A 34 14.45 -16.57 9.23
N GLN A 35 14.05 -15.72 8.28
CA GLN A 35 12.72 -15.14 8.28
C GLN A 35 11.65 -16.18 7.91
N LEU A 36 10.58 -16.24 8.71
CA LEU A 36 9.44 -17.12 8.44
C LEU A 36 8.70 -16.76 7.14
N ILE A 37 8.57 -15.46 6.86
CA ILE A 37 7.82 -14.94 5.73
C ILE A 37 8.78 -14.19 4.82
N SER A 38 8.86 -14.62 3.55
CA SER A 38 9.66 -13.96 2.53
C SER A 38 8.93 -12.77 1.92
N VAL A 39 9.69 -11.77 1.49
CA VAL A 39 9.15 -10.55 0.86
C VAL A 39 8.33 -10.89 -0.38
N SER A 40 8.81 -11.80 -1.22
CA SER A 40 8.13 -12.20 -2.45
C SER A 40 6.83 -12.95 -2.19
N ALA A 41 6.81 -13.86 -1.19
CA ALA A 41 5.60 -14.56 -0.80
C ALA A 41 4.55 -13.59 -0.25
N LEU A 42 4.95 -12.66 0.61
CA LEU A 42 4.04 -11.65 1.16
C LEU A 42 3.50 -10.72 0.07
N ALA A 43 4.36 -10.24 -0.83
CA ALA A 43 3.95 -9.38 -1.94
C ALA A 43 2.96 -10.12 -2.85
N GLY A 44 3.29 -11.33 -3.29
CA GLY A 44 2.43 -12.14 -4.16
C GLY A 44 1.08 -12.46 -3.52
N ALA A 45 1.08 -12.95 -2.27
CA ALA A 45 -0.14 -13.28 -1.55
C ALA A 45 -1.00 -12.05 -1.29
N GLY A 46 -0.40 -10.93 -0.86
CA GLY A 46 -1.12 -9.69 -0.58
C GLY A 46 -1.74 -9.06 -1.83
N PHE A 47 -0.98 -8.94 -2.93
CA PHE A 47 -1.50 -8.45 -4.20
C PHE A 47 -2.60 -9.36 -4.75
N GLY A 48 -2.36 -10.68 -4.79
CA GLY A 48 -3.33 -11.65 -5.26
C GLY A 48 -4.63 -11.58 -4.47
N PHE A 49 -4.55 -11.56 -3.14
CA PHE A 49 -5.71 -11.46 -2.25
C PHE A 49 -6.58 -10.22 -2.53
N ILE A 50 -5.95 -9.04 -2.68
CA ILE A 50 -6.68 -7.81 -2.94
C ILE A 50 -7.27 -7.76 -4.35
N VAL A 51 -6.52 -8.18 -5.37
CA VAL A 51 -7.03 -8.22 -6.75
C VAL A 51 -8.22 -9.18 -6.85
N CYS A 52 -8.11 -10.38 -6.29
CA CYS A 52 -9.23 -11.33 -6.23
C CYS A 52 -10.44 -10.74 -5.50
N THR A 53 -10.22 -10.05 -4.37
CA THR A 53 -11.31 -9.39 -3.64
C THR A 53 -12.00 -8.33 -4.50
N ILE A 54 -11.24 -7.47 -5.18
CA ILE A 54 -11.79 -6.42 -6.05
C ILE A 54 -12.64 -7.04 -7.15
N LEU A 55 -12.10 -8.04 -7.86
CA LEU A 55 -12.82 -8.71 -8.95
C LEU A 55 -14.12 -9.34 -8.45
N LEU A 56 -14.07 -10.08 -7.34
CA LEU A 56 -15.25 -10.70 -6.75
C LEU A 56 -16.31 -9.67 -6.35
N VAL A 57 -15.91 -8.58 -5.70
CA VAL A 57 -16.83 -7.52 -5.27
C VAL A 57 -17.47 -6.83 -6.47
N GLU A 58 -16.70 -6.46 -7.50
CA GLU A 58 -17.26 -5.77 -8.67
C GLU A 58 -18.17 -6.68 -9.49
N ILE A 59 -17.83 -7.97 -9.66
CA ILE A 59 -18.70 -8.96 -10.33
C ILE A 59 -20.02 -9.13 -9.55
N VAL A 60 -19.96 -9.25 -8.22
CA VAL A 60 -21.17 -9.38 -7.39
C VAL A 60 -22.01 -8.10 -7.45
N ARG A 61 -21.40 -6.92 -7.48
CA ARG A 61 -22.11 -5.63 -7.60
C ARG A 61 -22.81 -5.49 -8.95
N ASP A 62 -22.16 -5.91 -10.01
CA ASP A 62 -22.69 -5.91 -11.37
C ASP A 62 -23.92 -6.82 -11.48
N LYS A 63 -23.81 -8.07 -11.01
CA LYS A 63 -24.93 -9.03 -10.95
C LYS A 63 -26.10 -8.54 -10.09
N GLN A 64 -25.86 -7.65 -9.13
CA GLN A 64 -26.91 -7.04 -8.30
C GLN A 64 -27.52 -5.77 -8.93
N GLY A 65 -27.13 -5.38 -10.15
CA GLY A 65 -27.56 -4.14 -10.80
C GLY A 65 -27.03 -2.87 -10.13
N LYS A 66 -26.02 -2.99 -9.26
CA LYS A 66 -25.34 -1.86 -8.57
C LYS A 66 -23.99 -1.52 -9.21
N GLY A 67 -23.69 -2.15 -10.35
CA GLY A 67 -22.55 -1.86 -11.20
C GLY A 67 -22.71 -0.50 -11.87
N VAL A 68 -21.61 0.01 -12.42
CA VAL A 68 -21.66 1.16 -13.33
C VAL A 68 -22.11 0.62 -14.69
N GLY A 69 -22.90 1.41 -15.45
CA GLY A 69 -23.23 1.05 -16.83
C GLY A 69 -22.00 0.92 -17.71
N GLU A 70 -22.20 0.38 -18.91
CA GLU A 70 -21.13 0.21 -19.90
C GLU A 70 -20.46 1.55 -20.23
N LYS A 71 -19.14 1.52 -20.43
CA LYS A 71 -18.39 2.70 -20.85
C LYS A 71 -17.81 2.49 -22.24
N PHE A 72 -18.04 3.47 -23.10
CA PHE A 72 -17.41 3.52 -24.40
C PHE A 72 -15.98 4.06 -24.24
N LEU A 73 -15.00 3.22 -24.51
CA LEU A 73 -13.59 3.61 -24.52
C LEU A 73 -12.97 3.15 -25.85
N SER A 74 -12.44 4.11 -26.63
CA SER A 74 -11.65 3.83 -27.84
C SER A 74 -12.34 2.86 -28.83
N GLY A 75 -13.63 3.09 -29.13
CA GLY A 75 -14.38 2.29 -30.12
C GLY A 75 -14.83 0.91 -29.64
N SER A 76 -14.52 0.50 -28.41
CA SER A 76 -15.01 -0.74 -27.80
C SER A 76 -15.91 -0.45 -26.59
N VAL A 77 -16.97 -1.27 -26.44
CA VAL A 77 -17.87 -1.23 -25.27
C VAL A 77 -17.23 -2.04 -24.16
N MET A 78 -16.83 -1.38 -23.08
CA MET A 78 -16.25 -2.05 -21.91
C MET A 78 -17.32 -2.27 -20.83
N PRO A 79 -17.48 -3.50 -20.31
CA PRO A 79 -18.38 -3.76 -19.19
C PRO A 79 -17.99 -2.91 -17.98
N GLY A 80 -18.97 -2.30 -17.31
CA GLY A 80 -18.69 -1.35 -16.22
C GLY A 80 -17.94 -1.97 -15.04
N TRP A 81 -18.15 -3.27 -14.77
CA TRP A 81 -17.41 -4.00 -13.73
C TRP A 81 -15.92 -4.14 -14.04
N VAL A 82 -15.55 -4.28 -15.33
CA VAL A 82 -14.14 -4.32 -15.76
C VAL A 82 -13.49 -2.97 -15.54
N TRP A 83 -14.18 -1.89 -15.92
CA TRP A 83 -13.69 -0.53 -15.72
C TRP A 83 -13.47 -0.21 -14.24
N GLU A 84 -14.44 -0.51 -13.38
CA GLU A 84 -14.33 -0.26 -11.94
C GLU A 84 -13.27 -1.14 -11.27
N SER A 85 -13.09 -2.38 -11.75
CA SER A 85 -12.01 -3.26 -11.31
C SER A 85 -10.65 -2.67 -11.69
N TYR A 86 -10.46 -2.30 -12.95
CA TYR A 86 -9.23 -1.66 -13.44
C TYR A 86 -8.89 -0.41 -12.63
N ARG A 87 -9.86 0.48 -12.42
CA ARG A 87 -9.66 1.69 -11.60
C ARG A 87 -9.27 1.36 -10.16
N SER A 88 -9.94 0.40 -9.53
CA SER A 88 -9.69 0.05 -8.12
C SER A 88 -8.32 -0.63 -7.96
N ILE A 89 -7.97 -1.54 -8.86
CA ILE A 89 -6.66 -2.19 -8.91
C ILE A 89 -5.55 -1.16 -9.17
N GLY A 90 -5.77 -0.22 -10.09
CA GLY A 90 -4.81 0.84 -10.38
C GLY A 90 -4.52 1.72 -9.17
N VAL A 91 -5.56 2.14 -8.42
CA VAL A 91 -5.39 2.92 -7.19
C VAL A 91 -4.67 2.14 -6.10
N PHE A 92 -5.04 0.86 -5.91
CA PHE A 92 -4.35 -0.02 -4.96
C PHE A 92 -2.87 -0.20 -5.30
N ALA A 93 -2.55 -0.56 -6.55
CA ALA A 93 -1.19 -0.81 -6.98
C ALA A 93 -0.31 0.45 -6.91
N PHE A 94 -0.87 1.60 -7.29
CA PHE A 94 -0.19 2.87 -7.18
C PHE A 94 0.07 3.24 -5.71
N GLY A 95 -0.93 3.11 -4.85
CA GLY A 95 -0.79 3.37 -3.41
C GLY A 95 0.21 2.45 -2.73
N ALA A 96 0.23 1.16 -3.07
CA ALA A 96 1.22 0.19 -2.61
C ALA A 96 2.64 0.62 -3.02
N SER A 97 2.81 1.07 -4.27
CA SER A 97 4.10 1.52 -4.78
C SER A 97 4.59 2.78 -4.04
N CYS A 98 3.71 3.75 -3.79
CA CYS A 98 4.05 4.94 -3.01
C CYS A 98 4.42 4.59 -1.56
N GLN A 99 3.66 3.70 -0.91
CA GLN A 99 3.96 3.22 0.44
C GLN A 99 5.33 2.54 0.51
N GLN A 100 5.65 1.68 -0.47
CA GLN A 100 6.91 0.96 -0.53
C GLN A 100 8.08 1.91 -0.74
N LEU A 101 7.95 2.87 -1.68
CA LEU A 101 8.93 3.94 -1.86
C LEU A 101 9.22 4.68 -0.56
N THR A 102 8.19 5.09 0.19
CA THR A 102 8.37 5.80 1.45
C THR A 102 9.11 4.95 2.48
N SER A 103 8.80 3.65 2.54
CA SER A 103 9.43 2.72 3.49
C SER A 103 10.90 2.48 3.12
N ASP A 104 11.19 2.27 1.84
CA ASP A 104 12.56 2.05 1.37
C ASP A 104 13.38 3.32 1.50
N PHE A 105 12.85 4.48 1.10
CA PHE A 105 13.52 5.75 1.31
C PHE A 105 13.91 5.97 2.77
N ALA A 106 12.99 5.74 3.71
CA ALA A 106 13.27 5.86 5.13
C ALA A 106 14.37 4.90 5.62
N LYS A 107 14.41 3.66 5.12
CA LYS A 107 15.46 2.70 5.46
C LYS A 107 16.85 3.16 5.06
N TYR A 108 16.99 3.67 3.84
CA TYR A 108 18.29 4.13 3.33
C TYR A 108 18.75 5.42 3.99
N VAL A 109 17.83 6.32 4.35
CA VAL A 109 18.13 7.57 5.06
C VAL A 109 18.53 7.33 6.52
N ILE A 110 17.80 6.46 7.23
CA ILE A 110 18.00 6.27 8.67
C ILE A 110 19.12 5.27 8.98
N GLY A 111 19.25 4.19 8.19
CA GLY A 111 20.31 3.20 8.36
C GLY A 111 20.31 2.53 9.75
N ARG A 112 19.14 2.34 10.35
CA ARG A 112 19.02 1.71 11.68
C ARG A 112 19.48 0.25 11.61
N LEU A 113 20.36 -0.13 12.52
CA LEU A 113 20.85 -1.50 12.67
C LEU A 113 19.75 -2.45 13.16
N ARG A 114 19.71 -3.68 12.62
CA ARG A 114 18.77 -4.74 13.01
C ARG A 114 19.17 -5.38 14.34
N PRO A 115 18.24 -6.06 15.02
CA PRO A 115 18.55 -6.74 16.28
C PRO A 115 19.64 -7.81 16.22
N HIS A 116 19.90 -8.38 15.04
CA HIS A 116 20.94 -9.40 14.81
C HIS A 116 22.21 -8.86 14.15
N PHE A 117 22.41 -7.54 14.16
CA PHE A 117 23.50 -6.91 13.42
C PHE A 117 24.89 -7.38 13.88
N ILE A 118 25.13 -7.48 15.20
CA ILE A 118 26.44 -7.86 15.73
C ILE A 118 26.81 -9.30 15.34
N ASP A 119 25.84 -10.21 15.34
CA ASP A 119 26.02 -11.63 14.98
C ASP A 119 26.43 -11.78 13.51
N VAL A 120 25.83 -11.00 12.61
CA VAL A 120 26.12 -11.08 11.16
C VAL A 120 27.35 -10.27 10.74
N CYS A 121 27.52 -9.05 11.26
CA CYS A 121 28.62 -8.17 10.84
C CYS A 121 29.93 -8.50 11.55
N VAL A 122 29.88 -8.92 12.82
CA VAL A 122 31.08 -9.06 13.68
C VAL A 122 31.98 -7.82 13.55
N PRO A 123 31.49 -6.64 13.99
CA PRO A 123 32.19 -5.38 13.74
C PRO A 123 33.46 -5.29 14.57
N TYR A 124 34.54 -4.83 13.95
CA TYR A 124 35.77 -4.43 14.64
C TYR A 124 36.10 -2.97 14.32
N PRO A 125 36.56 -2.17 15.31
CA PRO A 125 36.92 -0.78 15.09
C PRO A 125 38.08 -0.67 14.10
N THR A 126 38.07 0.34 13.23
CA THR A 126 39.23 0.65 12.41
C THR A 126 40.34 1.26 13.27
N ALA A 127 41.60 1.20 12.81
CA ALA A 127 42.77 1.63 13.60
C ALA A 127 42.68 3.07 14.15
N ASN A 128 41.90 3.94 13.49
CA ASN A 128 41.70 5.34 13.88
C ASN A 128 40.38 5.59 14.63
N SER A 129 39.55 4.58 14.87
CA SER A 129 38.26 4.71 15.55
C SER A 129 38.33 4.05 16.92
N SER A 130 38.42 4.87 17.97
CA SER A 130 38.20 4.44 19.35
C SER A 130 36.77 4.75 19.77
N ALA A 131 36.25 3.96 20.70
CA ALA A 131 34.97 4.26 21.33
C ALA A 131 35.06 5.63 22.02
N ASN A 132 34.06 6.48 21.81
CA ASN A 132 33.97 7.74 22.53
C ASN A 132 33.73 7.49 24.04
N ARG A 133 33.70 8.56 24.85
CA ARG A 133 33.44 8.46 26.31
C ARG A 133 32.15 7.68 26.65
N LEU A 134 31.19 7.62 25.73
CA LEU A 134 29.91 6.94 25.90
C LEU A 134 29.91 5.50 25.36
N GLY A 135 31.01 5.01 24.79
CA GLY A 135 31.09 3.66 24.20
C GLY A 135 30.65 3.57 22.74
N TYR A 136 30.43 4.70 22.06
CA TYR A 136 29.98 4.73 20.66
C TYR A 136 31.16 4.74 19.68
N ILE A 137 31.09 3.87 18.67
CA ILE A 137 32.10 3.73 17.60
C ILE A 137 31.48 4.22 16.29
N ASN A 138 32.14 5.20 15.65
CA ASN A 138 31.70 5.77 14.38
C ASN A 138 32.09 4.89 13.19
N ASP A 139 33.36 4.47 13.13
CA ASP A 139 33.93 3.76 11.98
C ASP A 139 34.35 2.35 12.35
N TYR A 140 33.85 1.40 11.58
CA TYR A 140 34.10 -0.02 11.79
C TYR A 140 34.06 -0.79 10.48
N THR A 141 34.67 -1.96 10.52
CA THR A 141 34.67 -2.94 9.43
C THR A 141 34.01 -4.22 9.91
N CYS A 142 33.25 -4.86 9.03
CA CYS A 142 32.61 -6.13 9.34
C CYS A 142 33.55 -7.29 8.97
N ALA A 143 33.71 -8.25 9.86
CA ALA A 143 34.42 -9.51 9.59
C ALA A 143 33.51 -10.64 9.08
N GLY A 144 32.18 -10.42 9.09
CA GLY A 144 31.20 -11.40 8.60
C GLY A 144 31.40 -11.81 7.14
N SER A 145 31.02 -13.04 6.82
CA SER A 145 31.28 -13.67 5.51
C SER A 145 30.28 -13.29 4.41
N ASP A 146 29.04 -12.90 4.77
CA ASP A 146 27.97 -12.64 3.81
C ASP A 146 27.69 -11.13 3.67
N PRO A 147 28.20 -10.47 2.61
CA PRO A 147 28.02 -9.04 2.42
C PRO A 147 26.56 -8.64 2.19
N ALA A 148 25.72 -9.52 1.65
CA ALA A 148 24.31 -9.23 1.40
C ALA A 148 23.55 -9.18 2.73
N LYS A 149 23.77 -10.16 3.63
CA LYS A 149 23.19 -10.14 4.98
C LYS A 149 23.68 -8.96 5.80
N ILE A 150 24.95 -8.57 5.68
CA ILE A 150 25.50 -7.38 6.35
C ILE A 150 24.81 -6.10 5.86
N ALA A 151 24.64 -5.96 4.54
CA ALA A 151 23.94 -4.80 3.98
C ALA A 151 22.47 -4.75 4.46
N GLU A 152 21.80 -5.90 4.49
CA GLU A 152 20.43 -6.01 4.98
C GLU A 152 20.31 -5.71 6.48
N ALA A 153 21.28 -6.13 7.29
CA ALA A 153 21.32 -5.89 8.73
C ALA A 153 21.40 -4.39 9.10
N ARG A 154 21.71 -3.52 8.14
CA ARG A 154 21.71 -2.05 8.30
C ARG A 154 20.38 -1.38 7.92
N LEU A 155 19.40 -2.16 7.47
CA LEU A 155 18.11 -1.67 6.96
C LEU A 155 16.95 -2.12 7.87
N SER A 156 16.93 -1.67 9.12
CA SER A 156 15.89 -2.05 10.10
C SER A 156 14.64 -1.18 10.06
N PHE A 157 14.76 0.15 10.07
CA PHE A 157 13.60 1.03 10.23
C PHE A 157 13.16 1.67 8.90
N PRO A 158 11.86 1.69 8.57
CA PRO A 158 10.73 0.96 9.16
C PRO A 158 10.59 -0.46 8.60
N SER A 159 9.71 -1.28 9.19
CA SER A 159 9.44 -2.62 8.66
C SER A 159 8.52 -2.60 7.44
N SER A 160 9.06 -2.90 6.26
CA SER A 160 8.26 -3.01 5.01
C SER A 160 7.24 -4.16 5.06
N HIS A 161 7.53 -5.26 5.76
CA HIS A 161 6.58 -6.38 5.94
C HIS A 161 5.34 -5.93 6.72
N ALA A 162 5.54 -5.23 7.83
CA ALA A 162 4.46 -4.68 8.64
C ALA A 162 3.67 -3.62 7.86
N SER A 163 4.38 -2.73 7.14
CA SER A 163 3.76 -1.67 6.34
C SER A 163 2.88 -2.21 5.22
N PHE A 164 3.40 -3.11 4.39
CA PHE A 164 2.66 -3.66 3.26
C PHE A 164 1.48 -4.56 3.70
N SER A 165 1.68 -5.41 4.72
CA SER A 165 0.59 -6.26 5.23
C SER A 165 -0.55 -5.43 5.82
N MET A 166 -0.24 -4.38 6.57
CA MET A 166 -1.24 -3.46 7.10
C MET A 166 -1.91 -2.63 6.00
N TYR A 167 -1.14 -2.20 4.98
CA TYR A 167 -1.71 -1.54 3.80
C TYR A 167 -2.77 -2.41 3.12
N CYS A 168 -2.47 -3.68 2.85
CA CYS A 168 -3.41 -4.63 2.29
C CYS A 168 -4.64 -4.82 3.19
N ALA A 169 -4.45 -5.05 4.49
CA ALA A 169 -5.56 -5.29 5.42
C ALA A 169 -6.50 -4.08 5.53
N VAL A 170 -5.96 -2.88 5.72
CA VAL A 170 -6.76 -1.66 5.85
C VAL A 170 -7.46 -1.32 4.53
N PHE A 171 -6.78 -1.49 3.39
CA PHE A 171 -7.40 -1.30 2.08
C PHE A 171 -8.56 -2.28 1.88
N PHE A 172 -8.36 -3.57 2.17
CA PHE A 172 -9.41 -4.59 2.12
C PHE A 172 -10.62 -4.20 2.98
N ILE A 173 -10.39 -3.83 4.25
CA ILE A 173 -11.45 -3.47 5.19
C ILE A 173 -12.27 -2.32 4.63
N PHE A 174 -11.63 -1.21 4.25
CA PHE A 174 -12.34 -0.05 3.74
C PHE A 174 -12.99 -0.29 2.38
N TYR A 175 -12.33 -1.02 1.48
CA TYR A 175 -12.89 -1.36 0.17
C TYR A 175 -14.17 -2.19 0.32
N ILE A 176 -14.14 -3.21 1.18
CA ILE A 176 -15.33 -3.97 1.55
C ILE A 176 -16.36 -3.04 2.21
N GLN A 177 -15.97 -2.11 3.08
CA GLN A 177 -16.91 -1.17 3.72
C GLN A 177 -17.68 -0.31 2.71
N VAL A 178 -16.97 0.25 1.73
CA VAL A 178 -17.53 1.18 0.73
C VAL A 178 -18.33 0.43 -0.34
N LYS A 179 -17.75 -0.62 -0.94
CA LYS A 179 -18.29 -1.28 -2.13
C LYS A 179 -18.93 -2.64 -1.84
N GLY A 180 -18.43 -3.39 -0.85
CA GLY A 180 -18.91 -4.73 -0.47
C GLY A 180 -20.19 -4.74 0.37
N LYS A 181 -21.28 -4.12 -0.12
CA LYS A 181 -22.61 -4.19 0.51
C LYS A 181 -23.36 -5.45 0.05
N TRP A 182 -23.02 -6.60 0.63
CA TRP A 182 -23.71 -7.87 0.38
C TRP A 182 -24.89 -8.05 1.36
N ARG A 183 -25.97 -8.71 0.90
CA ARG A 183 -27.24 -8.91 1.63
C ARG A 183 -27.20 -9.94 2.79
N GLY A 184 -26.06 -10.57 3.07
CA GLY A 184 -25.97 -11.60 4.12
C GLY A 184 -25.60 -11.05 5.49
N SER A 185 -25.05 -11.94 6.34
CA SER A 185 -24.81 -11.60 7.75
C SER A 185 -23.77 -10.48 7.90
N LYS A 186 -24.20 -9.38 8.53
CA LYS A 186 -23.31 -8.26 8.92
C LYS A 186 -22.15 -8.75 9.78
N LEU A 187 -22.38 -9.76 10.63
CA LEU A 187 -21.36 -10.31 11.52
C LEU A 187 -20.24 -11.01 10.73
N LEU A 188 -20.58 -11.79 9.71
CA LEU A 188 -19.58 -12.51 8.91
C LEU A 188 -18.64 -11.53 8.18
N ARG A 189 -19.17 -10.40 7.70
CA ARG A 189 -18.35 -9.33 7.09
C ARG A 189 -17.32 -8.78 8.07
N HIS A 190 -17.74 -8.45 9.29
CA HIS A 190 -16.85 -7.92 10.32
C HIS A 190 -15.85 -8.98 10.82
N ALA A 191 -16.26 -10.25 10.89
CA ALA A 191 -15.38 -11.36 11.23
C ALA A 191 -14.25 -11.54 10.20
N VAL A 192 -14.56 -11.50 8.90
CA VAL A 192 -13.54 -11.57 7.84
C VAL A 192 -12.60 -10.36 7.88
N GLN A 193 -13.13 -9.16 8.12
CA GLN A 193 -12.32 -7.95 8.29
C GLN A 193 -11.35 -8.07 9.47
N TYR A 194 -11.83 -8.57 10.61
CA TYR A 194 -11.01 -8.79 11.79
C TYR A 194 -9.95 -9.87 11.54
N ALA A 195 -10.30 -10.98 10.88
CA ALA A 195 -9.35 -12.03 10.55
C ALA A 195 -8.19 -11.53 9.67
N VAL A 196 -8.49 -10.72 8.64
CA VAL A 196 -7.46 -10.11 7.79
C VAL A 196 -6.59 -9.13 8.57
N LEU A 197 -7.17 -8.35 9.49
CA LEU A 197 -6.41 -7.44 10.35
C LEU A 197 -5.47 -8.19 11.29
N ILE A 198 -5.94 -9.26 11.92
CA ILE A 198 -5.13 -10.12 12.78
C ILE A 198 -4.02 -10.82 12.00
N ALA A 199 -4.27 -11.26 10.76
CA ALA A 199 -3.23 -11.82 9.91
C ALA A 199 -2.12 -10.81 9.62
N ALA A 200 -2.47 -9.56 9.29
CA ALA A 200 -1.47 -8.49 9.12
C ALA A 200 -0.71 -8.19 10.41
N TRP A 201 -1.40 -8.18 11.55
CA TRP A 201 -0.76 -7.99 12.85
C TRP A 201 0.24 -9.11 13.17
N PHE A 202 -0.14 -10.38 12.95
CA PHE A 202 0.72 -11.53 13.10
C PHE A 202 1.98 -11.46 12.22
N ILE A 203 1.85 -11.03 10.96
CA ILE A 203 2.99 -10.82 10.06
C ILE A 203 3.99 -9.84 10.68
N GLY A 204 3.53 -8.71 11.23
CA GLY A 204 4.41 -7.77 11.92
C GLY A 204 5.04 -8.33 13.19
N LEU A 205 4.27 -9.05 14.02
CA LEU A 205 4.80 -9.71 15.23
C LEU A 205 5.89 -10.73 14.90
N SER A 206 5.73 -11.50 13.82
CA SER A 206 6.75 -12.45 13.36
C SER A 206 8.10 -11.78 13.10
N ARG A 207 8.11 -10.50 12.70
CA ARG A 207 9.35 -9.76 12.44
C ARG A 207 10.14 -9.45 13.71
N VAL A 208 9.46 -9.27 14.83
CA VAL A 208 10.09 -9.12 16.14
C VAL A 208 10.60 -10.46 16.63
N GLN A 209 9.77 -11.51 16.50
CA GLN A 209 10.12 -12.87 16.89
C GLN A 209 11.34 -13.44 16.12
N ASP A 210 11.44 -13.15 14.83
CA ASP A 210 12.55 -13.55 13.95
C ASP A 210 13.78 -12.63 14.09
N HIS A 211 13.76 -11.68 15.03
CA HIS A 211 14.84 -10.70 15.26
C HIS A 211 15.15 -9.82 14.03
N MET A 212 14.22 -9.69 13.10
CA MET A 212 14.40 -8.91 11.87
C MET A 212 14.23 -7.41 12.10
N HIS A 213 13.39 -7.04 13.07
CA HIS A 213 13.02 -5.65 13.33
C HIS A 213 12.78 -5.42 14.82
N HIS A 214 13.03 -4.18 15.28
CA HIS A 214 12.58 -3.75 16.60
C HIS A 214 11.07 -3.56 16.61
N TRP A 215 10.44 -3.69 17.78
CA TRP A 215 8.99 -3.45 17.93
C TRP A 215 8.57 -2.07 17.40
N SER A 216 9.41 -1.04 17.58
CA SER A 216 9.16 0.32 17.09
C SER A 216 9.17 0.40 15.56
N ASP A 217 10.00 -0.41 14.90
CA ASP A 217 10.12 -0.44 13.44
C ASP A 217 8.85 -1.07 12.83
N VAL A 218 8.29 -2.06 13.52
CA VAL A 218 7.02 -2.72 13.18
C VAL A 218 5.84 -1.78 13.41
N ALA A 219 5.80 -1.09 14.56
CA ALA A 219 4.75 -0.11 14.86
C ALA A 219 4.72 1.04 13.84
N ALA A 220 5.88 1.61 13.50
CA ALA A 220 5.99 2.62 12.45
C ALA A 220 5.57 2.07 11.08
N GLY A 221 5.95 0.83 10.76
CA GLY A 221 5.50 0.14 9.56
C GLY A 221 3.97 0.09 9.49
N PHE A 222 3.30 -0.40 10.53
CA PHE A 222 1.83 -0.44 10.59
C PHE A 222 1.19 0.94 10.40
N LEU A 223 1.74 1.99 11.03
CA LEU A 223 1.24 3.36 10.86
C LEU A 223 1.37 3.85 9.41
N ILE A 224 2.51 3.60 8.76
CA ILE A 224 2.73 3.96 7.35
C ILE A 224 1.69 3.23 6.47
N GLY A 225 1.58 1.91 6.64
CA GLY A 225 0.64 1.09 5.87
C GLY A 225 -0.81 1.56 6.00
N ALA A 226 -1.27 1.76 7.24
CA ALA A 226 -2.62 2.24 7.51
C ALA A 226 -2.90 3.65 6.95
N THR A 227 -1.92 4.54 7.03
CA THR A 227 -2.02 5.91 6.51
C THR A 227 -2.19 5.90 4.99
N PHE A 228 -1.30 5.21 4.27
CA PHE A 228 -1.36 5.13 2.82
C PHE A 228 -2.65 4.43 2.35
N ALA A 229 -3.07 3.35 2.99
CA ALA A 229 -4.33 2.68 2.65
C ALA A 229 -5.53 3.63 2.79
N SER A 230 -5.58 4.39 3.89
CA SER A 230 -6.64 5.37 4.16
C SER A 230 -6.67 6.52 3.14
N LEU A 231 -5.50 7.03 2.74
CA LEU A 231 -5.38 8.08 1.73
C LEU A 231 -5.86 7.61 0.35
N PHE A 232 -5.39 6.44 -0.11
CA PHE A 232 -5.70 5.96 -1.45
C PHE A 232 -7.12 5.41 -1.57
N ILE A 233 -7.67 4.79 -0.52
CA ILE A 233 -9.08 4.35 -0.55
C ILE A 233 -10.05 5.55 -0.58
N TYR A 234 -9.66 6.69 0.02
CA TYR A 234 -10.47 7.91 -0.04
C TYR A 234 -10.69 8.39 -1.49
N VAL A 235 -9.71 8.17 -2.37
CA VAL A 235 -9.81 8.48 -3.82
C VAL A 235 -10.88 7.63 -4.52
N LEU A 236 -11.14 6.42 -4.01
CA LEU A 236 -12.17 5.52 -4.54
C LEU A 236 -13.57 5.81 -3.98
N LYS A 237 -13.72 6.65 -2.95
CA LYS A 237 -15.07 7.09 -2.54
C LYS A 237 -15.71 7.86 -3.70
N PRO A 238 -16.95 7.54 -4.07
CA PRO A 238 -17.67 8.38 -5.02
C PRO A 238 -17.77 9.77 -4.42
N LYS A 239 -17.25 10.78 -5.11
CA LYS A 239 -17.57 12.17 -4.81
C LYS A 239 -19.08 12.28 -4.94
N LYS A 240 -19.78 12.63 -3.85
CA LYS A 240 -21.14 13.16 -3.96
C LYS A 240 -21.02 14.47 -4.72
N TYR A 241 -20.95 14.42 -6.05
CA TYR A 241 -21.32 15.57 -6.84
C TYR A 241 -22.80 15.77 -6.55
N GLY A 242 -23.13 16.87 -5.87
CA GLY A 242 -24.50 17.24 -5.59
C GLY A 242 -25.25 17.35 -6.91
N LEU A 243 -26.00 16.30 -7.24
CA LEU A 243 -27.14 16.42 -8.13
C LEU A 243 -28.25 17.04 -7.27
N PRO A 244 -28.89 18.14 -7.72
CA PRO A 244 -30.04 18.69 -7.01
C PRO A 244 -31.13 17.62 -6.85
N GLU A 245 -31.84 17.65 -5.72
CA GLU A 245 -32.83 16.65 -5.29
C GLU A 245 -34.13 16.64 -6.12
N THR A 246 -34.25 17.43 -7.18
CA THR A 246 -35.50 17.60 -7.93
C THR A 246 -35.30 17.40 -9.43
N TRP A 247 -36.12 16.50 -9.99
CA TRP A 247 -36.32 16.33 -11.42
C TRP A 247 -37.42 17.27 -11.91
N GLU A 248 -37.19 18.59 -11.85
CA GLU A 248 -37.97 19.47 -12.73
C GLU A 248 -37.37 19.38 -14.12
N GLU A 249 -38.08 18.70 -15.02
CA GLU A 249 -37.87 18.91 -16.45
C GLU A 249 -37.99 20.41 -16.72
N PRO A 250 -37.03 21.03 -17.42
CA PRO A 250 -37.23 22.39 -17.92
C PRO A 250 -38.52 22.40 -18.73
N GLN A 251 -39.56 23.06 -18.22
CA GLN A 251 -40.76 23.38 -18.98
C GLN A 251 -40.31 24.24 -20.15
N VAL A 252 -40.07 23.62 -21.31
CA VAL A 252 -39.88 24.36 -22.55
C VAL A 252 -41.20 25.09 -22.81
N PRO A 253 -41.22 26.43 -22.83
CA PRO A 253 -42.45 27.17 -23.10
C PRO A 253 -43.00 26.74 -24.45
N THR A 254 -44.21 26.17 -24.47
CA THR A 254 -44.87 25.64 -25.66
C THR A 254 -45.26 26.70 -26.70
N ASN A 255 -44.90 27.98 -26.52
CA ASN A 255 -45.47 29.10 -27.27
C ASN A 255 -44.48 30.08 -27.90
N THR A 256 -43.29 29.65 -28.32
CA THR A 256 -42.47 30.45 -29.26
C THR A 256 -41.75 29.60 -30.29
N LEU A 257 -42.49 29.09 -31.27
CA LEU A 257 -41.87 28.70 -32.53
C LEU A 257 -41.35 29.99 -33.24
N PRO A 258 -40.11 30.02 -33.75
CA PRO A 258 -39.63 31.12 -34.57
C PRO A 258 -40.53 31.30 -35.80
N ARG A 259 -40.95 32.55 -36.06
CA ARG A 259 -41.85 32.96 -37.14
C ARG A 259 -41.44 32.47 -38.55
N ALA A 260 -40.18 32.06 -38.73
CA ALA A 260 -39.62 31.59 -39.99
C ALA A 260 -40.12 30.20 -40.43
N VAL A 261 -40.64 29.37 -39.52
CA VAL A 261 -41.13 28.01 -39.86
C VAL A 261 -42.61 28.02 -40.28
N LEU A 262 -43.40 29.02 -39.83
CA LEU A 262 -44.81 29.12 -40.17
C LEU A 262 -45.06 29.56 -41.63
N SER A 263 -44.12 30.28 -42.26
CA SER A 263 -44.28 30.71 -43.66
C SER A 263 -44.02 29.60 -44.69
N SER A 264 -43.26 28.55 -44.35
CA SER A 264 -43.03 27.43 -45.29
C SER A 264 -44.20 26.44 -45.34
N ILE A 265 -45.01 26.39 -44.27
CA ILE A 265 -46.16 25.49 -44.15
C ILE A 265 -47.41 26.07 -44.82
N ALA A 266 -47.52 27.40 -44.91
CA ALA A 266 -48.66 28.07 -45.56
C ALA A 266 -48.57 28.13 -47.10
N SER A 267 -47.43 27.75 -47.71
CA SER A 267 -47.21 27.83 -49.16
C SER A 267 -47.44 26.50 -49.90
N THR A 268 -47.85 25.43 -49.21
CA THR A 268 -48.03 24.08 -49.79
C THR A 268 -49.44 23.51 -49.63
N ARG A 269 -50.46 24.39 -49.52
CA ARG A 269 -51.87 24.01 -49.71
C ARG A 269 -52.59 25.01 -50.58
#